data_AF-A0A2W4NV72-F1
#
_entry.id   AF-A0A2W4NV72-F1
#
_cell.length_a   1.000
_cell.length_b   1.000
_cell.length_c   1.000
_cell.angle_alpha   90.00
_cell.angle_beta   90.00
_cell.angle_gamma   90.00
#
_symmetry.space_group_name_H-M   'P 1'
#
loop_
_entity.id
_entity.type
_entity.pdbx_description
1 polymer ?
#
loop_
_entity_poly.entity_id
_entity_poly.type
_entity_poly.pdbx_seq_one_letter_code
_entity_poly.pdbx_strand_id
1 'polypeptide(L)' 'MVSCHELVREVRGYAVDETEAREVIRPHVSNLRRKLKAAGQDADVIVNVRGIGYRLSEQVN' A
#
# COMPACT_ATOMS: atom_id res chain seq x y z
N MET A 1 2.78 -10.06 -2.69
CA MET A 1 3.43 -8.75 -2.47
C MET A 1 3.33 -7.95 -3.76
N VAL A 2 3.18 -6.63 -3.67
CA VAL A 2 2.95 -5.75 -4.82
C VAL A 2 3.85 -4.52 -4.69
N SER A 3 4.58 -4.18 -5.75
CA SER A 3 5.45 -2.99 -5.80
C SER A 3 4.65 -1.69 -5.84
N CYS A 4 5.31 -0.54 -5.59
CA CYS A 4 4.61 0.74 -5.74
C CYS A 4 4.27 0.99 -7.21
N HIS A 5 5.17 0.63 -8.15
CA HIS A 5 4.92 0.71 -9.59
C HIS A 5 3.63 -0.02 -9.99
N GLU A 6 3.49 -1.29 -9.57
CA GLU A 6 2.28 -2.08 -9.86
C GLU A 6 1.04 -1.45 -9.23
N LEU A 7 1.12 -0.98 -7.99
CA LEU A 7 -0.01 -0.30 -7.35
C LEU A 7 -0.46 0.95 -8.12
N VAL A 8 0.45 1.77 -8.63
CA VAL A 8 0.08 2.94 -9.44
C VAL A 8 -0.56 2.49 -10.75
N ARG A 9 0.04 1.52 -11.44
CA ARG A 9 -0.48 1.00 -12.71
C ARG A 9 -1.92 0.49 -12.57
N GLU A 10 -2.18 -0.34 -11.56
CA GLU A 10 -3.50 -0.96 -11.37
C GLU A 10 -4.53 0.04 -10.81
N VAL A 11 -4.13 0.96 -9.92
CA VAL A 11 -5.08 1.89 -9.27
C VAL A 11 -5.33 3.16 -10.08
N ARG A 12 -4.38 3.59 -10.90
CA ARG A 12 -4.45 4.86 -11.65
C ARG A 12 -4.46 4.71 -13.17
N GLY A 13 -4.11 3.54 -13.70
CA GLY A 13 -4.13 3.27 -15.14
C GLY A 13 -2.93 3.84 -15.91
N TYR A 14 -1.87 4.28 -15.22
CA TYR A 14 -0.64 4.75 -15.85
C TYR A 14 0.60 4.18 -15.16
N ALA A 15 1.71 4.11 -15.90
CA ALA A 15 2.99 3.60 -15.39
C ALA A 15 3.96 4.76 -15.13
N VAL A 16 4.69 4.67 -14.02
CA VAL A 16 5.77 5.59 -13.62
C VAL A 16 6.93 4.77 -13.06
N ASP A 17 8.11 5.34 -12.89
CA ASP A 17 9.19 4.61 -12.23
C ASP A 17 8.88 4.33 -10.74
N GLU A 18 9.65 3.43 -10.13
CA GLU A 18 9.41 3.00 -8.75
C GLU A 18 9.66 4.13 -7.71
N THR A 19 10.48 5.14 -8.03
CA THR A 19 10.72 6.29 -7.15
C THR A 19 9.49 7.18 -7.12
N GLU A 20 8.99 7.58 -8.28
CA GLU A 20 7.76 8.37 -8.41
C GLU A 20 6.57 7.59 -7.84
N ALA A 21 6.47 6.29 -8.11
CA ALA A 21 5.39 5.46 -7.59
C ALA A 21 5.34 5.45 -6.06
N ARG A 22 6.49 5.46 -5.37
CA ARG A 22 6.54 5.52 -3.90
C ARG A 22 6.00 6.85 -3.38
N GLU A 23 6.28 7.95 -4.07
CA GLU A 23 5.76 9.27 -3.69
C GLU A 23 4.24 9.33 -3.84
N VAL A 24 3.69 8.69 -4.88
CA VAL A 24 2.25 8.56 -5.10
C VAL A 24 1.59 7.66 -4.04
N ILE A 25 2.14 6.48 -3.76
CA ILE A 25 1.47 5.44 -2.95
C ILE A 25 1.57 5.69 -1.44
N ARG A 26 2.70 6.20 -0.92
CA ARG A 26 2.92 6.34 0.54
C ARG A 26 1.84 7.17 1.26
N PRO A 27 1.38 8.33 0.73
CA PRO A 27 0.27 9.06 1.34
C PRO A 27 -1.03 8.26 1.36
N HIS A 28 -1.33 7.50 0.30
CA HIS A 28 -2.53 6.69 0.22
C HIS A 28 -2.53 5.55 1.23
N VAL A 29 -1.41 4.83 1.39
CA VAL A 29 -1.28 3.77 2.40
C VAL A 29 -1.41 4.34 3.82
N SER A 30 -0.78 5.50 4.09
CA SER A 30 -0.90 6.18 5.39
C SER A 30 -2.35 6.58 5.71
N ASN A 31 -3.04 7.17 4.71
CA ASN A 31 -4.44 7.54 4.84
C ASN A 31 -5.35 6.32 5.01
N LEU A 32 -5.10 5.23 4.28
CA LEU A 32 -5.87 3.99 4.37
C LEU A 32 -5.72 3.36 5.76
N ARG A 33 -4.51 3.27 6.29
CA ARG A 33 -4.27 2.81 7.67
C ARG A 33 -5.01 3.66 8.69
N ARG A 34 -5.01 4.99 8.55
CA ARG A 34 -5.77 5.88 9.43
C ARG A 34 -7.27 5.60 9.37
N LYS A 35 -7.82 5.36 8.17
CA LYS A 35 -9.25 5.00 7.99
C LYS A 35 -9.58 3.64 8.61
N LEU A 36 -8.71 2.64 8.45
CA LEU A 36 -8.86 1.33 9.09
C LEU A 36 -8.94 1.44 10.61
N LYS A 37 -7.99 2.16 11.23
CA LYS A 37 -8.01 2.41 12.67
C LYS A 37 -9.29 3.10 13.13
N ALA A 38 -9.73 4.14 12.39
CA ALA A 38 -10.96 4.85 12.71
C ALA A 38 -12.21 3.97 12.59
N ALA A 39 -12.18 2.94 11.75
CA ALA A 39 -13.24 1.94 11.61
C ALA A 39 -13.10 0.75 12.58
N GLY A 40 -12.20 0.82 13.57
CA GLY A 40 -11.94 -0.26 14.52
C GLY A 40 -11.26 -1.49 13.92
N GLN A 41 -10.67 -1.36 12.72
CA GLN A 41 -9.97 -2.43 12.03
C GLN A 41 -8.47 -2.39 12.32
N ASP A 42 -7.81 -3.54 12.18
CA ASP A 42 -6.37 -3.64 12.29
C ASP A 42 -5.68 -2.98 11.08
N ALA A 43 -4.84 -1.97 11.34
CA ALA A 43 -4.09 -1.28 10.31
C ALA A 43 -2.83 -2.05 9.85
N ASP A 44 -2.42 -3.04 10.63
CA ASP A 44 -1.28 -3.91 10.32
C ASP A 44 -1.65 -4.98 9.28
N VAL A 45 -2.93 -5.01 8.85
CA VAL A 45 -3.38 -5.74 7.65
C VAL A 45 -2.61 -5.34 6.39
N ILE A 46 -2.05 -4.12 6.34
CA ILE A 46 -1.17 -3.69 5.25
C ILE A 46 0.27 -3.68 5.77
N VAL A 47 1.10 -4.61 5.32
CA VAL A 47 2.49 -4.77 5.76
C VAL A 47 3.44 -4.14 4.74
N ASN A 48 4.40 -3.36 5.23
CA ASN A 48 5.49 -2.82 4.40
C ASN A 48 6.57 -3.89 4.21
N VAL A 49 6.92 -4.18 2.96
CA VAL A 49 8.05 -5.01 2.58
C VAL A 49 9.18 -4.09 2.15
N ARG A 50 10.14 -3.86 3.05
CA ARG A 50 11.22 -2.86 2.88
C ARG A 50 11.92 -3.03 1.53
N GLY A 51 11.98 -1.95 0.77
CA GLY A 51 12.63 -1.90 -0.54
C GLY A 51 11.78 -2.43 -1.70
N ILE A 52 10.63 -3.06 -1.42
CA ILE A 52 9.83 -3.73 -2.45
C ILE A 52 8.45 -3.10 -2.61
N GLY A 53 7.68 -2.95 -1.53
CA GLY A 53 6.31 -2.44 -1.62
C GLY A 53 5.46 -2.91 -0.46
N TYR A 54 4.26 -3.39 -0.76
CA TYR A 54 3.27 -3.77 0.25
C TYR A 54 2.73 -5.17 0.04
N ARG A 55 2.22 -5.77 1.12
CA ARG A 55 1.43 -7.00 1.07
C ARG A 55 0.31 -6.90 2.09
N LEU A 56 -0.69 -7.76 1.94
CA LEU A 56 -1.63 -7.98 3.03
C LEU A 56 -0.99 -8.86 4.10
N SER A 57 -1.42 -8.71 5.36
CA SER A 57 -1.10 -9.67 6.40
C SER A 57 -1.81 -10.98 6.09
N GLU A 58 -1.15 -12.10 6.36
CA GLU A 58 -1.79 -13.40 6.41
C GLU A 58 -2.55 -13.45 7.74
N GLN A 59 -3.68 -12.72 7.85
CA GLN A 59 -4.59 -12.98 8.96
C GLN A 59 -5.22 -14.34 8.70
N VAL A 60 -4.58 -15.38 9.23
CA VAL A 60 -5.18 -16.70 9.37
C VAL A 60 -6.32 -16.53 10.36
N ASN A 61 -7.54 -16.71 9.88
CA ASN A 61 -8.74 -16.84 10.69
C ASN A 61 -8.66 -18.13 11.52
#